data_AF-G8ZQY1-F1
#
_entry.id   AF-G8ZQY1-F1
#
_cell.length_a   1.000
_cell.length_b   1.000
_cell.length_c   1.000
_cell.angle_alpha   90.00
_cell.angle_beta   90.00
_cell.angle_gamma   90.00
#
_symmetry.space_group_name_H-M   'P 1'
#
loop_
_entity.id
_entity.type
_entity.pdbx_description
1 polymer ?
#
loop_
_entity_poly.entity_id
_entity_poly.type
_entity_poly.pdbx_seq_one_letter_code
_entity_poly.pdbx_strand_id
1 'polypeptide(L)'
;MGRYSVKRYKTKRRTKDLDLIYNELASKDKIQQLLNQPLDETKPGLGQHYCIHCAKYLETAIALKTHLKSKRHKRRVSELKGVPYTQETSDAAAGYNLNKFLNRVEQIKGAVGAEKENNEQLLKEHLDKNLENVSTTEPTLPWANEEPSEVNGDENEVIMG
;
A
#
# COMPACT_ATOMS: atom_id res chain seq x y z
N MET A 1 30.09 -14.97 3.50
CA MET A 1 28.75 -14.32 3.45
C MET A 1 28.31 -13.99 4.87
N GLY A 2 27.91 -12.75 5.17
CA GLY A 2 27.66 -12.31 6.56
C GLY A 2 26.37 -12.86 7.17
N ARG A 3 26.26 -12.81 8.51
CA ARG A 3 25.08 -13.28 9.26
C ARG A 3 23.77 -12.63 8.80
N TYR A 4 23.80 -11.34 8.44
CA TYR A 4 22.61 -10.58 8.06
C TYR A 4 21.93 -11.12 6.79
N SER A 5 22.69 -11.34 5.71
CA SER A 5 22.12 -11.81 4.45
C SER A 5 21.59 -13.24 4.59
N VAL A 6 22.35 -14.13 5.23
CA VAL A 6 21.96 -15.51 5.49
C VAL A 6 20.74 -15.59 6.42
N LYS A 7 20.59 -14.67 7.37
CA LYS A 7 19.39 -14.63 8.22
C LYS A 7 18.19 -14.09 7.44
N ARG A 8 18.36 -13.01 6.66
CA ARG A 8 17.24 -12.27 6.07
C ARG A 8 16.68 -12.91 4.79
N TYR A 9 17.53 -13.37 3.88
CA TYR A 9 17.14 -13.80 2.53
C TYR A 9 17.04 -15.32 2.36
N LYS A 10 16.76 -16.04 3.45
CA LYS A 10 16.47 -17.49 3.38
C LYS A 10 15.13 -17.75 2.70
N THR A 11 15.00 -18.90 2.05
CA THR A 11 13.77 -19.37 1.38
C THR A 11 12.55 -19.31 2.29
N LYS A 12 12.67 -19.69 3.57
CA LYS A 12 11.59 -19.60 4.57
C LYS A 12 11.11 -18.18 4.91
N ARG A 13 11.77 -17.13 4.42
CA ARG A 13 11.45 -15.70 4.62
C ARG A 13 11.33 -14.97 3.28
N ARG A 14 11.11 -15.72 2.19
CA ARG A 14 11.00 -15.16 0.85
C ARG A 14 9.78 -14.26 0.77
N THR A 15 9.98 -13.06 0.26
CA THR A 15 8.91 -12.13 -0.08
C THR A 15 8.39 -12.44 -1.48
N LYS A 16 7.16 -11.99 -1.77
CA LYS A 16 6.62 -12.07 -3.12
C LYS A 16 7.50 -11.34 -4.13
N ASP A 17 7.67 -11.96 -5.29
CA ASP A 17 8.51 -11.44 -6.37
C ASP A 17 7.80 -10.28 -7.11
N LEU A 18 8.60 -9.36 -7.68
CA LEU A 18 8.09 -8.09 -8.24
C LEU A 18 7.28 -8.28 -9.52
N ASP A 19 7.62 -9.27 -10.33
CA ASP A 19 6.91 -9.67 -11.55
C ASP A 19 5.50 -10.17 -11.23
N LEU A 20 5.33 -10.95 -10.16
CA LEU A 20 4.02 -11.39 -9.68
C LEU A 20 3.17 -10.21 -9.23
N ILE A 21 3.75 -9.27 -8.49
CA ILE A 21 3.06 -8.04 -8.05
C ILE A 21 2.66 -7.18 -9.25
N TYR A 22 3.54 -7.07 -10.24
CA TYR A 22 3.25 -6.35 -11.48
C TYR A 22 2.02 -6.93 -12.19
N ASN A 23 1.95 -8.25 -12.32
CA ASN A 23 0.81 -8.94 -12.94
C ASN A 23 -0.49 -8.81 -12.15
N GLU A 24 -0.42 -8.62 -10.83
CA GLU A 24 -1.58 -8.34 -9.99
C GLU A 24 -2.10 -6.92 -10.18
N LEU A 25 -1.20 -5.93 -10.22
CA LEU A 25 -1.55 -4.54 -10.45
C LEU A 25 -2.06 -4.26 -11.88
N ALA A 26 -1.66 -5.09 -12.85
CA ALA A 26 -2.17 -4.99 -14.21
C ALA A 26 -3.65 -5.41 -14.32
N SER A 27 -4.16 -6.30 -13.45
CA SER A 27 -5.51 -6.85 -13.53
C SER A 27 -6.45 -6.23 -12.50
N LYS A 28 -7.55 -5.63 -12.98
CA LYS A 28 -8.59 -5.04 -12.12
C LYS A 28 -9.24 -6.08 -11.20
N ASP A 29 -9.54 -7.25 -11.72
CA ASP A 29 -10.18 -8.34 -10.95
C ASP A 29 -9.31 -8.77 -9.78
N LYS A 30 -7.99 -8.91 -10.01
CA LYS A 30 -7.05 -9.27 -8.94
C LYS A 30 -6.92 -8.17 -7.90
N ILE A 31 -6.90 -6.90 -8.31
CA ILE A 31 -6.90 -5.77 -7.37
C ILE A 31 -8.15 -5.83 -6.49
N GLN A 32 -9.33 -6.01 -7.09
CA GLN A 32 -10.59 -6.09 -6.36
C GLN A 32 -10.61 -7.27 -5.38
N GLN A 33 -10.14 -8.45 -5.81
CA GLN A 33 -10.03 -9.63 -4.94
C GLN A 33 -9.06 -9.40 -3.76
N LEU A 34 -7.93 -8.72 -4.00
CA LEU A 34 -6.93 -8.46 -2.97
C LEU A 34 -7.33 -7.34 -2.01
N LEU A 35 -8.16 -6.40 -2.44
CA LEU A 35 -8.76 -5.37 -1.59
C LEU A 35 -9.88 -5.95 -0.72
N ASN A 36 -10.77 -6.74 -1.33
CA ASN A 36 -11.95 -7.30 -0.66
C ASN A 36 -11.71 -8.75 -0.24
N GLN A 37 -10.67 -8.97 0.57
CA GLN A 37 -10.39 -10.30 1.10
C GLN A 37 -11.42 -10.68 2.17
N PRO A 38 -11.81 -11.96 2.25
CA PRO A 38 -12.59 -12.45 3.39
C PRO A 38 -11.79 -12.28 4.68
N LEU A 39 -12.51 -12.15 5.80
CA LEU A 39 -11.90 -12.06 7.12
C LEU A 39 -11.14 -13.37 7.41
N ASP A 40 -9.86 -13.23 7.74
CA ASP A 40 -8.94 -14.35 8.00
C ASP A 40 -8.17 -14.10 9.29
N GLU A 41 -8.45 -14.91 10.30
CA GLU A 41 -7.86 -14.80 11.65
C GLU A 41 -6.34 -15.03 11.67
N THR A 42 -5.80 -15.73 10.67
CA THR A 42 -4.36 -16.03 10.60
C THR A 42 -3.54 -14.84 10.09
N LYS A 43 -4.19 -13.86 9.46
CA LYS A 43 -3.53 -12.70 8.86
C LYS A 43 -3.61 -11.48 9.80
N PRO A 44 -2.57 -10.64 9.82
CA PRO A 44 -2.63 -9.35 10.50
C PRO A 44 -3.80 -8.50 9.97
N GLY A 45 -4.49 -7.79 10.87
CA GLY A 45 -5.62 -6.93 10.50
C GLY A 45 -6.78 -7.68 9.85
N LEU A 46 -6.95 -8.97 10.16
CA LEU A 46 -7.97 -9.86 9.59
C LEU A 46 -7.96 -9.89 8.04
N GLY A 47 -6.82 -9.60 7.42
CA GLY A 47 -6.66 -9.52 5.97
C GLY A 47 -7.15 -8.23 5.31
N GLN A 48 -7.76 -7.31 6.04
CA GLN A 48 -8.42 -6.11 5.49
C GLN A 48 -7.44 -5.00 5.10
N HIS A 49 -6.40 -4.78 5.90
CA HIS A 49 -5.43 -3.70 5.67
C HIS A 49 -4.22 -4.18 4.87
N TYR A 50 -4.41 -4.43 3.57
CA TYR A 50 -3.37 -4.98 2.69
C TYR A 50 -2.81 -3.95 1.70
N CYS A 51 -1.47 -3.88 1.60
CA CYS A 51 -0.79 -3.09 0.56
C CYS A 51 -0.33 -4.01 -0.57
N ILE A 52 -0.93 -3.86 -1.75
CA ILE A 52 -0.65 -4.67 -2.94
C ILE A 52 0.79 -4.47 -3.42
N HIS A 53 1.26 -3.22 -3.55
CA HIS A 53 2.62 -2.90 -4.00
C HIS A 53 3.72 -3.58 -3.17
N CYS A 54 3.54 -3.62 -1.85
CA CYS A 54 4.53 -4.16 -0.92
C CYS A 54 4.27 -5.63 -0.56
N ALA A 55 3.15 -6.21 -1.01
CA ALA A 55 2.63 -7.51 -0.60
C ALA A 55 2.67 -7.72 0.92
N LYS A 56 2.13 -6.75 1.68
CA LYS A 56 2.21 -6.73 3.14
C LYS A 56 0.86 -6.42 3.78
N TYR A 57 0.49 -7.25 4.75
CA TYR A 57 -0.62 -7.01 5.67
C TYR A 57 -0.19 -6.10 6.81
N LEU A 58 -1.08 -5.17 7.16
CA LEU A 58 -0.93 -4.23 8.25
C LEU A 58 -2.05 -4.50 9.25
N GLU A 59 -1.85 -4.05 10.48
CA GLU A 59 -2.77 -4.32 11.60
C GLU A 59 -4.01 -3.42 11.58
N THR A 60 -3.85 -2.16 11.21
CA THR A 60 -4.89 -1.12 11.27
C THR A 60 -4.87 -0.22 10.04
N ALA A 61 -5.97 0.53 9.83
CA ALA A 61 -6.07 1.54 8.79
C ALA A 61 -5.02 2.65 8.95
N ILE A 62 -4.69 3.05 10.19
CA ILE A 62 -3.65 4.04 10.49
C ILE A 62 -2.27 3.54 10.05
N ALA A 63 -1.95 2.27 10.34
CA ALA A 63 -0.72 1.65 9.89
C ALA A 63 -0.62 1.64 8.36
N LEU A 64 -1.73 1.45 7.65
CA LEU A 64 -1.80 1.56 6.19
C LEU A 64 -1.54 2.98 5.69
N LYS A 65 -2.20 3.98 6.29
CA LYS A 65 -2.02 5.40 5.96
C LYS A 65 -0.56 5.85 6.13
N THR A 66 0.08 5.48 7.24
CA THR A 66 1.49 5.79 7.49
C THR A 66 2.44 5.00 6.58
N HIS A 67 2.12 3.74 6.28
CA HIS A 67 2.88 2.91 5.35
C HIS A 67 2.94 3.52 3.95
N LEU A 68 1.82 3.98 3.39
CA LEU A 68 1.75 4.58 2.06
C LEU A 68 2.63 5.83 1.94
N LYS A 69 2.74 6.64 3.00
CA LYS A 69 3.60 7.83 3.03
C LYS A 69 5.09 7.51 3.17
N SER A 70 5.44 6.30 3.61
CA SER A 70 6.81 5.90 3.94
C SER A 70 7.74 5.80 2.72
N LYS A 71 9.04 6.04 2.94
CA LYS A 71 10.08 5.90 1.88
C LYS A 71 10.16 4.48 1.31
N ARG A 72 9.85 3.45 2.12
CA ARG A 72 9.89 2.05 1.68
C ARG A 72 8.82 1.76 0.63
N HIS A 73 7.61 2.27 0.83
CA HIS A 73 6.54 2.14 -0.14
C HIS A 73 6.87 2.91 -1.43
N LYS A 74 7.29 4.18 -1.31
CA LYS A 74 7.69 5.00 -2.48
C LYS A 74 8.79 4.34 -3.31
N ARG A 75 9.79 3.73 -2.65
CA ARG A 75 10.82 2.94 -3.33
C ARG A 75 10.23 1.77 -4.12
N ARG A 76 9.31 1.02 -3.53
CA ARG A 76 8.67 -0.13 -4.19
C ARG A 76 7.83 0.29 -5.39
N VAL A 77 7.06 1.38 -5.27
CA VAL A 77 6.30 1.95 -6.40
C VAL A 77 7.24 2.34 -7.52
N SER A 78 8.38 2.97 -7.21
CA SER A 78 9.39 3.30 -8.21
C SER A 78 10.01 2.08 -8.88
N GLU A 79 10.26 1.00 -8.12
CA GLU A 79 10.78 -0.28 -8.66
C GLU A 79 9.77 -0.95 -9.61
N LEU A 80 8.46 -0.76 -9.40
CA LEU A 80 7.38 -1.36 -10.19
C LEU A 80 6.98 -0.57 -11.45
N LYS A 81 7.55 0.61 -11.69
CA LYS A 81 7.22 1.44 -12.88
C LYS A 81 7.73 0.84 -14.19
N GLY A 82 8.87 0.17 -14.14
CA GLY A 82 9.52 -0.38 -15.34
C GLY A 82 8.88 -1.68 -15.83
N VAL A 83 9.39 -2.17 -16.96
CA VAL A 83 9.13 -3.52 -17.43
C VAL A 83 9.71 -4.51 -16.41
N PRO A 84 8.92 -5.46 -15.87
CA PRO A 84 9.42 -6.44 -14.92
C PRO A 84 10.47 -7.35 -15.58
N TYR A 85 11.57 -7.59 -14.87
CA TYR A 85 12.61 -8.51 -15.31
C TYR A 85 12.11 -9.95 -15.22
N THR A 86 11.99 -10.61 -16.36
CA THR A 86 11.53 -12.01 -16.49
C THR A 86 12.60 -12.85 -17.17
N GLN A 87 12.45 -14.18 -17.17
CA GLN A 87 13.40 -15.07 -17.84
C GLN A 87 13.65 -14.70 -19.32
N GLU A 88 12.62 -14.23 -20.01
CA GLU A 88 12.71 -13.79 -21.42
C GLU A 88 13.73 -12.66 -21.60
N THR A 89 13.88 -11.79 -20.59
CA THR A 89 14.87 -10.70 -20.60
C THR A 89 16.29 -11.23 -20.45
N SER A 90 16.49 -12.28 -19.64
CA SER A 90 17.79 -12.95 -19.48
C SER A 90 18.19 -13.69 -20.76
N ASP A 91 17.25 -14.43 -21.34
CA ASP A 91 17.46 -15.21 -22.56
C ASP A 91 17.82 -14.29 -23.74
N ALA A 92 17.07 -13.19 -23.92
CA ALA A 92 17.32 -12.22 -24.98
C ALA A 92 18.68 -11.53 -24.83
N ALA A 93 19.11 -11.24 -23.59
CA ALA A 93 20.44 -10.69 -23.33
C ALA A 93 21.58 -11.67 -23.70
N ALA A 94 21.31 -12.97 -23.65
CA ALA A 94 22.22 -14.02 -24.14
C ALA A 94 22.08 -14.30 -25.65
N GLY A 95 21.23 -13.56 -26.37
CA GLY A 95 20.97 -13.75 -27.80
C GLY A 95 19.96 -14.85 -28.14
N TYR A 96 19.22 -15.36 -27.15
CA TYR A 96 18.20 -16.40 -27.33
C TYR A 96 16.78 -15.81 -27.26
N ASN A 97 15.87 -16.25 -28.14
CA ASN A 97 14.46 -15.82 -28.15
C ASN A 97 14.20 -14.29 -28.18
N LEU A 98 15.05 -13.54 -28.88
CA LEU A 98 14.99 -12.08 -28.94
C LEU A 98 13.62 -11.55 -29.41
N ASN A 99 13.03 -12.14 -30.45
CA ASN A 99 11.72 -11.74 -30.97
C ASN A 99 10.61 -11.85 -29.92
N LYS A 100 10.65 -12.89 -29.08
CA LYS A 100 9.68 -13.09 -27.99
C LYS A 100 9.77 -11.95 -26.97
N PHE A 101 10.99 -11.58 -26.59
CA PHE A 101 11.24 -10.47 -25.68
C PHE A 101 10.78 -9.13 -26.26
N LEU A 102 11.07 -8.83 -27.53
CA LEU A 102 10.62 -7.60 -28.18
C LEU A 102 9.10 -7.48 -28.17
N ASN A 103 8.40 -8.52 -28.61
CA ASN A 103 6.93 -8.56 -28.60
C ASN A 103 6.36 -8.33 -27.18
N ARG A 104 6.98 -8.93 -26.16
CA ARG A 104 6.58 -8.75 -24.75
C ARG A 104 6.77 -7.30 -24.29
N VAL A 105 7.91 -6.69 -24.61
CA VAL A 105 8.21 -5.29 -24.24
C VAL A 105 7.24 -4.32 -24.92
N GLU A 106 6.92 -4.56 -26.19
CA GLU A 106 5.94 -3.76 -26.94
C GLU A 106 4.54 -3.86 -26.30
N GLN A 107 4.08 -5.06 -25.97
CA GLN A 107 2.81 -5.27 -25.26
C GLN A 107 2.77 -4.54 -23.91
N ILE A 108 3.87 -4.57 -23.16
CA ILE A 108 3.95 -3.90 -21.85
C ILE A 108 3.96 -2.38 -21.99
N LYS A 109 4.74 -1.84 -22.92
CA LYS A 109 4.79 -0.39 -23.17
C LYS A 109 3.50 0.16 -23.78
N GLY A 110 2.76 -0.66 -24.52
CA GLY A 110 1.47 -0.32 -25.11
C GLY A 110 0.32 -0.48 -24.10
N ALA A 111 -0.39 -1.60 -24.19
CA ALA A 111 -1.66 -1.80 -23.49
C ALA A 111 -1.48 -2.02 -21.97
N VAL A 112 -0.62 -2.97 -21.57
CA VAL A 112 -0.59 -3.45 -20.18
C VAL A 112 -0.06 -2.38 -19.22
N GLY A 113 0.96 -1.61 -19.64
CA GLY A 113 1.54 -0.55 -18.83
C GLY A 113 0.54 0.58 -18.57
N ALA A 114 -0.18 1.03 -19.60
CA ALA A 114 -1.21 2.06 -19.47
C ALA A 114 -2.35 1.59 -18.55
N GLU A 115 -2.82 0.35 -18.71
CA GLU A 115 -3.84 -0.22 -17.83
C GLU A 115 -3.38 -0.29 -16.37
N LYS A 116 -2.15 -0.73 -16.13
CA LYS A 116 -1.56 -0.77 -14.78
C LYS A 116 -1.50 0.62 -14.15
N GLU A 117 -1.04 1.62 -14.88
CA GLU A 117 -0.95 3.00 -14.36
C GLU A 117 -2.33 3.56 -14.00
N ASN A 118 -3.33 3.33 -14.86
CA ASN A 118 -4.71 3.70 -14.58
C ASN A 118 -5.25 2.99 -13.33
N ASN A 119 -4.97 1.69 -13.19
CA ASN A 119 -5.38 0.91 -12.02
C ASN A 119 -4.70 1.41 -10.73
N GLU A 120 -3.41 1.76 -10.79
CA GLU A 120 -2.67 2.32 -9.65
C GLU A 120 -3.24 3.68 -9.21
N GLN A 121 -3.63 4.53 -10.16
CA GLN A 121 -4.28 5.81 -9.88
C GLN A 121 -5.63 5.60 -9.18
N LEU A 122 -6.49 4.73 -9.73
CA LEU A 122 -7.79 4.39 -9.12
C LEU A 122 -7.63 3.77 -7.73
N LEU A 123 -6.66 2.86 -7.58
CA LEU A 123 -6.33 2.24 -6.30
C LEU A 123 -5.93 3.29 -5.27
N LYS A 124 -5.09 4.25 -5.66
CA LYS A 124 -4.65 5.33 -4.78
C LYS A 124 -5.82 6.21 -4.37
N GLU A 125 -6.66 6.65 -5.31
CA GLU A 125 -7.85 7.46 -5.02
C GLU A 125 -8.80 6.75 -4.05
N HIS A 126 -9.04 5.46 -4.27
CA HIS A 126 -9.87 4.64 -3.37
C HIS A 126 -9.28 4.56 -1.96
N LEU A 127 -7.97 4.32 -1.84
CA LEU A 127 -7.29 4.25 -0.54
C LEU A 127 -7.26 5.60 0.16
N ASP A 128 -7.03 6.70 -0.57
CA ASP A 128 -7.03 8.05 0.01
C ASP A 128 -8.43 8.37 0.57
N LYS A 129 -9.50 8.15 -0.21
CA LYS A 129 -10.89 8.33 0.23
C LYS A 129 -11.24 7.51 1.48
N ASN A 130 -10.89 6.23 1.50
CA ASN A 130 -11.19 5.35 2.64
C ASN A 130 -10.39 5.71 3.91
N LEU A 131 -9.25 6.38 3.77
CA LEU A 131 -8.35 6.71 4.88
C LEU A 131 -8.44 8.16 5.35
N GLU A 132 -9.20 9.02 4.67
CA GLU A 132 -9.31 10.46 4.97
C GLU A 132 -9.66 10.71 6.45
N ASN A 133 -10.74 10.08 6.93
CA ASN A 133 -11.31 10.33 8.26
C ASN A 133 -10.69 9.50 9.39
N VAL A 134 -9.69 8.67 9.09
CA VAL A 134 -9.00 7.89 10.13
C VAL A 134 -8.12 8.84 10.94
N SER A 135 -8.59 9.18 12.15
CA SER A 135 -7.87 10.04 13.10
C SER A 135 -6.66 9.31 13.66
N THR A 136 -5.54 10.02 13.79
CA THR A 136 -4.25 9.48 14.26
C THR A 136 -4.09 9.55 15.78
N THR A 137 -4.96 10.28 16.46
CA THR A 137 -4.89 10.55 17.89
C THR A 137 -6.29 10.45 18.45
N GLU A 138 -6.61 9.29 19.02
CA GLU A 138 -7.67 9.25 20.01
C GLU A 138 -7.17 10.04 21.23
N PRO A 139 -8.01 10.91 21.82
CA PRO A 139 -7.65 11.63 23.03
C PRO A 139 -7.32 10.59 24.10
N THR A 140 -6.12 10.67 24.64
CA THR A 140 -5.59 9.66 25.56
C THR A 140 -6.32 9.63 26.89
N LEU A 141 -7.10 10.68 27.18
CA LEU A 141 -7.74 10.90 28.48
C LEU A 141 -9.19 11.40 28.28
N PRO A 142 -10.14 10.97 29.13
CA PRO A 142 -11.57 11.29 28.97
C PRO A 142 -11.89 12.78 28.88
N TRP A 143 -11.12 13.63 29.58
CA TRP A 143 -11.30 15.08 29.59
C TRP A 143 -10.59 15.81 28.44
N ALA A 144 -9.79 15.12 27.63
CA ALA A 144 -9.07 15.74 26.52
C ALA A 144 -9.97 16.03 25.30
N ASN A 145 -11.27 15.70 25.41
CA ASN A 145 -12.32 15.96 24.42
C ASN A 145 -13.30 17.07 24.83
N GLU A 146 -13.20 17.59 26.06
CA GLU A 146 -14.09 18.66 26.51
C GLU A 146 -13.58 19.98 25.92
N GLU A 147 -14.30 20.52 24.93
CA GLU A 147 -14.08 21.90 24.50
C GLU A 147 -14.26 22.82 25.72
N PRO A 148 -13.36 23.77 25.98
CA PRO A 148 -13.51 24.69 27.09
C PRO A 148 -14.83 25.44 26.90
N SER A 149 -15.81 25.13 27.73
CA SER A 149 -17.06 25.88 27.79
C SER A 149 -16.70 27.34 28.01
N GLU A 150 -17.03 28.20 27.04
CA GLU A 150 -16.91 29.64 27.17
C GLU A 150 -17.61 30.05 28.47
N VAL A 151 -16.80 30.43 29.47
CA VAL A 151 -17.31 31.03 30.69
C VAL A 151 -17.82 32.41 30.28
N ASN A 152 -19.08 32.48 29.88
CA ASN A 152 -19.81 33.72 29.73
C ASN A 152 -19.83 34.38 31.11
N GLY A 153 -18.94 35.36 31.29
CA GLY A 153 -18.94 36.26 32.43
C GLY A 153 -20.14 37.18 32.35
N ASP A 154 -21.32 36.65 32.70
CA ASP A 154 -22.46 37.48 33.06
C ASP A 154 -22.28 37.94 34.51
N GLU A 155 -21.50 39.00 34.67
CA GLU A 155 -21.55 39.86 35.85
C GLU A 155 -22.90 40.58 35.86
N ASN A 156 -23.94 39.93 36.39
CA ASN A 156 -25.18 40.60 36.78
C ASN A 156 -25.21 40.77 38.30
N GLU A 157 -25.26 42.04 38.68
CA GLU A 157 -25.53 42.59 40.01
C GLU A 157 -26.70 41.88 40.72
N VAL A 158 -26.68 41.84 42.07
CA VAL A 158 -27.75 42.36 42.96
C VAL A 158 -27.43 42.02 44.44
N ILE A 159 -27.01 43.05 45.17
CA ILE A 159 -27.55 43.57 46.45
C ILE A 159 -28.00 42.55 47.53
N MET A 160 -27.28 42.52 48.66
CA MET A 160 -27.84 42.51 50.03
C MET A 160 -26.91 43.41 50.88
N GLY A 161 -27.36 44.46 51.57
CA GLY A 161 -28.62 44.60 52.29
C GLY A 161 -28.37 44.27 53.74
#